data_AF-A0A2N2ECT8-F1
#
_entry.id   AF-A0A2N2ECT8-F1
#
_cell.length_a   1.000
_cell.length_b   1.000
_cell.length_c   1.000
_cell.angle_alpha   90.00
_cell.angle_beta   90.00
_cell.angle_gamma   90.00
#
_symmetry.space_group_name_H-M   'P 1'
#
loop_
_entity.id
_entity.type
_entity.pdbx_description
1 polymer ?
#
loop_
_entity_poly.entity_id
_entity_poly.type
_entity_poly.pdbx_seq_one_letter_code
_entity_poly.pdbx_strand_id
1 'polypeptide(L)'
;MIADPYKVLGVTRSATNDEIKKAYRELSKKYHPDSYVNNPLSELAEEKFKEVQAAYEQIIKETEGGYTQGSYSGSTGEESSEMNTVYSFLNARRYQEALNVLLGISNRTARWYYCSALANNGIGNNILAYNHAQQAVAMEPGNREYTNLLNQMQFRSQRYQNTGYNNGRAGVGSGNLCCDLWCADSLCECMGGDLCSCC
;
A
#
# COMPACT_ATOMS: atom_id res chain seq x y z
N MET A 1 12.07 3.82 -31.00
CA MET A 1 12.58 2.48 -30.64
C MET A 1 14.08 2.57 -30.56
N ILE A 2 14.68 2.10 -29.47
CA ILE A 2 16.14 2.07 -29.32
C ILE A 2 16.66 0.89 -30.13
N ALA A 3 17.67 1.14 -30.97
CA ALA A 3 18.19 0.12 -31.88
C ALA A 3 18.86 -1.06 -31.14
N ASP A 4 19.42 -0.82 -29.94
CA ASP A 4 20.04 -1.85 -29.09
C ASP A 4 20.02 -1.45 -27.60
N PRO A 5 18.97 -1.80 -26.83
CA PRO A 5 18.85 -1.38 -25.43
C PRO A 5 19.94 -1.97 -24.53
N TYR A 6 20.42 -3.19 -24.83
CA TYR A 6 21.52 -3.84 -24.09
C TYR A 6 22.85 -3.07 -24.23
N LYS A 7 23.10 -2.47 -25.41
CA LYS A 7 24.30 -1.64 -25.63
C LYS A 7 24.24 -0.33 -24.86
N VAL A 8 23.05 0.28 -24.74
CA VAL A 8 22.83 1.50 -23.96
C VAL A 8 23.18 1.26 -22.49
N LEU A 9 22.79 0.11 -21.93
CA LEU A 9 23.13 -0.28 -20.57
C LEU A 9 24.57 -0.83 -20.41
N GLY A 10 25.29 -1.07 -21.53
CA GLY A 10 26.63 -1.65 -21.51
C GLY A 10 26.67 -3.12 -21.07
N VAL A 11 25.56 -3.85 -21.22
CA VAL A 11 25.42 -5.26 -20.83
C VAL A 11 25.29 -6.16 -22.05
N THR A 12 25.59 -7.44 -21.87
CA THR A 12 25.38 -8.44 -22.93
C THR A 12 23.90 -8.78 -23.06
N ARG A 13 23.47 -9.27 -24.23
CA ARG A 13 22.09 -9.76 -24.42
C ARG A 13 21.75 -10.99 -23.57
N SER A 14 22.78 -11.68 -23.07
CA SER A 14 22.67 -12.82 -22.15
C SER A 14 22.77 -12.40 -20.67
N ALA A 15 22.84 -11.10 -20.37
CA ALA A 15 22.94 -10.62 -19.01
C ALA A 15 21.70 -11.00 -18.20
N THR A 16 21.93 -11.38 -16.94
CA THR A 16 20.86 -11.70 -15.99
C THR A 16 20.13 -10.42 -15.55
N ASN A 17 18.89 -10.56 -15.08
CA ASN A 17 18.09 -9.41 -14.60
C ASN A 17 18.81 -8.65 -13.47
N ASP A 18 19.62 -9.34 -12.66
CA ASP A 18 20.42 -8.72 -11.60
C ASP A 18 21.56 -7.87 -12.15
N GLU A 19 22.23 -8.33 -13.21
CA GLU A 19 23.28 -7.57 -13.91
C GLU A 19 22.69 -6.35 -14.62
N ILE A 20 21.52 -6.49 -15.24
CA ILE A 20 20.78 -5.40 -15.88
C ILE A 20 20.38 -4.34 -14.85
N LYS A 21 19.85 -4.75 -13.69
CA LYS A 21 19.49 -3.84 -12.58
C LYS A 21 20.71 -3.14 -12.00
N LYS A 22 21.85 -3.84 -11.89
CA LYS A 22 23.10 -3.27 -11.39
C LYS A 22 23.62 -2.19 -12.34
N ALA A 23 23.70 -2.49 -13.63
CA ALA A 23 24.13 -1.55 -14.66
C ALA A 23 23.23 -0.30 -14.71
N TYR A 24 21.91 -0.50 -14.64
CA TYR A 24 20.95 0.61 -14.57
C TYR A 24 21.21 1.52 -13.36
N ARG A 25 21.37 0.96 -12.15
CA ARG A 25 21.64 1.76 -10.93
C ARG A 25 22.93 2.57 -11.04
N GLU A 26 23.98 2.00 -11.62
CA GLU A 26 25.27 2.67 -11.82
C GLU A 26 25.15 3.83 -12.82
N LEU A 27 24.45 3.62 -13.94
CA LEU A 27 24.22 4.66 -14.95
C LEU A 27 23.26 5.75 -14.44
N SER A 28 22.18 5.39 -13.76
CA SER A 28 21.25 6.35 -13.15
C SER A 28 21.93 7.23 -12.12
N LYS A 29 22.84 6.68 -11.31
CA LYS A 29 23.64 7.47 -10.37
C LYS A 29 24.63 8.39 -11.09
N LYS A 30 25.20 7.91 -12.20
CA LYS A 30 26.16 8.67 -13.02
C LYS A 30 25.52 9.84 -13.76
N TYR A 31 24.30 9.67 -14.26
CA TYR A 31 23.57 10.68 -15.03
C TYR A 31 22.46 11.37 -14.22
N HIS A 32 22.48 11.24 -12.89
CA HIS A 32 21.42 11.79 -12.05
C HIS A 32 21.39 13.32 -12.16
N PRO A 33 20.22 13.96 -12.40
CA PRO A 33 20.12 15.40 -12.61
C PRO A 33 20.66 16.22 -11.42
N ASP A 34 20.54 15.67 -10.21
CA ASP A 34 21.10 16.26 -8.97
C ASP A 34 22.64 16.45 -9.02
N SER A 35 23.36 15.61 -9.77
CA SER A 35 24.81 15.75 -9.95
C SER A 35 25.20 16.82 -10.98
N TYR A 36 24.24 17.35 -11.75
CA TYR A 36 24.48 18.27 -12.87
C TYR A 36 23.69 19.58 -12.79
N VAL A 37 23.07 19.91 -11.64
CA VAL A 37 22.21 21.08 -11.44
C VAL A 37 22.82 22.42 -11.89
N ASN A 38 24.16 22.56 -11.87
CA ASN A 38 24.89 23.77 -12.28
C ASN A 38 25.96 23.50 -13.36
N ASN A 39 25.78 22.47 -14.20
CA ASN A 39 26.75 22.08 -15.21
C ASN A 39 26.18 22.30 -16.62
N PRO A 40 26.94 22.88 -17.58
CA PRO A 40 26.49 23.00 -18.97
C PRO A 40 26.20 21.65 -19.65
N LEU A 41 26.63 20.53 -19.05
CA LEU A 41 26.35 19.18 -19.50
C LEU A 41 25.05 18.58 -18.92
N SER A 42 24.25 19.37 -18.18
CA SER A 42 22.99 18.92 -17.58
C SER A 42 22.00 18.38 -18.61
N GLU A 43 21.88 19.06 -19.75
CA GLU A 43 20.98 18.67 -20.85
C GLU A 43 21.41 17.33 -21.48
N LEU A 44 22.72 17.14 -21.68
CA LEU A 44 23.28 15.87 -22.16
C LEU A 44 23.15 14.74 -21.14
N ALA A 45 23.28 15.05 -19.84
CA ALA A 45 23.09 14.08 -18.78
C ALA A 45 21.62 13.64 -18.68
N GLU A 46 20.68 14.57 -18.83
CA GLU A 46 19.25 14.29 -18.87
C GLU A 46 18.87 13.44 -20.09
N GLU A 47 19.38 13.76 -21.27
CA GLU A 47 19.16 12.98 -22.48
C GLU A 47 19.70 11.54 -22.31
N LYS A 48 20.91 11.40 -21.76
CA LYS A 48 21.49 10.08 -21.46
C LYS A 48 20.70 9.32 -20.39
N PHE A 49 20.18 10.01 -19.38
CA PHE A 49 19.35 9.41 -18.36
C PHE A 49 18.05 8.86 -18.95
N LYS A 50 17.38 9.64 -19.82
CA LYS A 50 16.18 9.21 -20.55
C LYS A 50 16.46 8.00 -21.45
N GLU A 51 17.59 8.01 -22.15
CA GLU A 51 18.01 6.88 -23.01
C GLU A 51 18.24 5.59 -22.20
N VAL A 52 18.93 5.70 -21.06
CA VAL A 52 19.20 4.60 -20.13
C VAL A 52 17.89 4.04 -19.54
N GLN A 53 16.96 4.91 -19.16
CA GLN A 53 15.67 4.49 -18.62
C GLN A 53 14.83 3.75 -19.67
N ALA A 54 14.71 4.30 -20.88
CA ALA A 54 13.96 3.68 -21.96
C ALA A 54 14.57 2.32 -22.38
N ALA A 55 15.90 2.18 -22.35
CA ALA A 55 16.57 0.91 -22.63
C ALA A 55 16.27 -0.16 -21.58
N TYR A 56 16.34 0.20 -20.29
CA TYR A 56 16.01 -0.71 -19.19
C TYR A 56 14.55 -1.18 -19.25
N GLU A 57 13.62 -0.25 -19.48
CA GLU A 57 12.20 -0.57 -19.63
C GLU A 57 11.93 -1.53 -20.80
N GLN A 58 12.62 -1.32 -21.94
CA GLN A 58 12.51 -2.21 -23.09
C GLN A 58 13.02 -3.62 -22.78
N ILE A 59 14.17 -3.75 -22.10
CA ILE A 59 14.74 -5.05 -21.75
C ILE A 59 13.83 -5.81 -20.78
N ILE A 60 13.38 -5.16 -19.71
CA ILE A 60 12.48 -5.81 -18.72
C ILE A 60 11.18 -6.27 -19.38
N LYS A 61 10.64 -5.47 -20.32
CA LYS A 61 9.45 -5.84 -21.08
C LYS A 61 9.68 -7.07 -21.98
N GLU A 62 10.88 -7.20 -22.56
CA GLU A 62 11.26 -8.33 -23.42
C GLU A 62 11.62 -9.60 -22.63
N THR A 63 12.27 -9.48 -21.47
CA THR A 63 12.77 -10.63 -20.71
C THR A 63 11.77 -11.23 -19.72
N GLU A 64 10.89 -10.42 -19.13
CA GLU A 64 10.05 -10.86 -18.00
C GLU A 64 8.57 -11.09 -18.35
N GLY A 65 8.15 -11.01 -19.63
CA GLY A 65 6.79 -11.43 -20.02
C GLY A 65 5.67 -10.77 -19.19
N GLY A 66 5.82 -9.48 -18.87
CA GLY A 66 4.75 -8.69 -18.24
C GLY A 66 4.72 -8.68 -16.71
N TYR A 67 5.85 -8.67 -16.02
CA TYR A 67 5.86 -8.27 -14.61
C TYR A 67 5.98 -6.74 -14.51
N THR A 68 4.84 -6.08 -14.33
CA THR A 68 4.69 -4.64 -14.06
C THR A 68 5.30 -4.29 -12.70
N GLN A 69 6.62 -4.09 -12.68
CA GLN A 69 7.30 -3.39 -11.59
C GLN A 69 7.31 -1.90 -11.93
N GLY A 70 6.46 -1.14 -11.22
CA GLY A 70 6.09 0.24 -11.53
C GLY A 70 7.28 1.16 -11.80
N SER A 71 7.35 1.64 -13.04
CA SER A 71 8.20 2.75 -13.45
C SER A 71 7.41 4.05 -13.24
N TYR A 72 7.92 4.89 -12.36
CA TYR A 72 7.44 6.24 -12.09
C TYR A 72 7.94 7.12 -13.24
N SER A 73 7.07 7.42 -14.21
CA SER A 73 7.34 8.45 -15.22
C SER A 73 6.10 9.31 -15.38
N GLY A 74 6.23 10.57 -14.95
CA GLY A 74 5.23 11.59 -15.16
C GLY A 74 5.08 11.91 -16.65
N SER A 75 3.84 11.96 -17.11
CA SER A 75 3.19 13.15 -17.68
C SER A 75 2.07 12.75 -18.64
N THR A 76 0.92 13.38 -18.47
CA THR A 76 -0.21 13.43 -19.40
C THR A 76 -1.09 12.16 -19.49
N GLY A 77 -1.62 11.78 -18.32
CA GLY A 77 -2.69 10.80 -18.10
C GLY A 77 -3.11 10.77 -16.61
N GLU A 78 -3.10 11.96 -15.99
CA GLU A 78 -2.77 12.28 -14.58
C GLU A 78 -3.79 11.87 -13.50
N GLU A 79 -4.88 11.20 -13.86
CA GLU A 79 -5.79 10.64 -12.84
C GLU A 79 -5.74 9.11 -12.81
N SER A 80 -5.47 8.49 -13.96
CA SER A 80 -5.48 7.04 -14.08
C SER A 80 -4.14 6.42 -13.67
N SER A 81 -3.02 7.09 -13.96
CA SER A 81 -1.68 6.61 -13.65
C SER A 81 -1.41 6.66 -12.14
N GLU A 82 -1.77 7.77 -11.50
CA GLU A 82 -1.65 8.06 -10.08
C GLU A 82 -2.51 7.08 -9.30
N MET A 83 -3.76 6.86 -9.73
CA MET A 83 -4.60 5.83 -9.14
C MET A 83 -4.01 4.42 -9.27
N ASN A 84 -3.40 4.08 -10.40
CA ASN A 84 -2.73 2.79 -10.56
C ASN A 84 -1.56 2.64 -9.57
N THR A 85 -0.82 3.72 -9.30
CA THR A 85 0.22 3.70 -8.26
C THR A 85 -0.37 3.50 -6.86
N VAL A 86 -1.50 4.16 -6.54
CA VAL A 86 -2.22 3.97 -5.28
C VAL A 86 -2.63 2.51 -5.10
N TYR A 87 -3.16 1.85 -6.14
CA TYR A 87 -3.50 0.43 -6.08
C TYR A 87 -2.28 -0.46 -5.79
N SER A 88 -1.14 -0.17 -6.40
CA SER A 88 0.11 -0.87 -6.11
C SER A 88 0.49 -0.75 -4.64
N PHE A 89 0.41 0.46 -4.06
CA PHE A 89 0.70 0.69 -2.64
C PHE A 89 -0.30 -0.01 -1.71
N LEU A 90 -1.59 -0.01 -2.04
CA LEU A 90 -2.63 -0.70 -1.27
C LEU A 90 -2.39 -2.22 -1.25
N ASN A 91 -2.05 -2.80 -2.41
CA ASN A 91 -1.71 -4.23 -2.53
C ASN A 91 -0.47 -4.59 -1.72
N ALA A 92 0.51 -3.68 -1.66
CA ALA A 92 1.70 -3.82 -0.83
C ALA A 92 1.46 -3.50 0.67
N ARG A 93 0.23 -3.18 1.09
CA ARG A 93 -0.15 -2.72 2.44
C ARG A 93 0.60 -1.46 2.93
N ARG A 94 1.14 -0.67 2.00
CA ARG A 94 1.85 0.59 2.27
C ARG A 94 0.86 1.75 2.31
N TYR A 95 -0.02 1.72 3.30
CA TYR A 95 -1.18 2.63 3.37
C TYR A 95 -0.80 4.11 3.52
N GLN A 96 0.29 4.41 4.23
CA GLN A 96 0.76 5.79 4.40
C GLN A 96 1.20 6.42 3.07
N GLU A 97 1.88 5.63 2.23
CA GLU A 97 2.34 6.10 0.93
C GLU A 97 1.18 6.25 -0.06
N ALA A 98 0.22 5.34 0.00
CA ALA A 98 -1.04 5.49 -0.74
C ALA A 98 -1.74 6.81 -0.39
N LEU A 99 -1.79 7.20 0.90
CA LEU A 99 -2.36 8.49 1.31
C LEU A 99 -1.55 9.68 0.79
N ASN A 100 -0.22 9.61 0.80
CA ASN A 100 0.62 10.69 0.27
C ASN A 100 0.34 10.96 -1.22
N VAL A 101 0.19 9.91 -2.02
CA VAL A 101 -0.20 10.06 -3.43
C VAL A 101 -1.62 10.63 -3.56
N LEU A 102 -2.56 10.14 -2.75
CA LEU A 102 -3.95 10.63 -2.75
C LEU A 102 -4.07 12.11 -2.37
N LEU A 103 -3.17 12.65 -1.55
CA LEU A 103 -3.13 14.08 -1.22
C LEU A 103 -2.76 14.97 -2.42
N GLY A 104 -1.99 14.44 -3.36
CA GLY A 104 -1.63 15.14 -4.60
C GLY A 104 -2.77 15.18 -5.63
N ILE A 105 -3.77 14.31 -5.50
CA ILE A 105 -4.91 14.24 -6.42
C ILE A 105 -5.96 15.27 -5.96
N SER A 106 -6.17 16.29 -6.79
CA SER A 106 -7.14 17.37 -6.52
C SER A 106 -8.59 16.94 -6.77
N ASN A 107 -8.83 16.06 -7.73
CA ASN A 107 -10.16 15.60 -8.10
C ASN A 107 -10.61 14.39 -7.27
N ARG A 108 -11.64 14.60 -6.43
CA ARG A 108 -12.16 13.57 -5.53
C ARG A 108 -13.26 12.75 -6.18
N THR A 109 -12.85 11.83 -7.04
CA THR A 109 -13.73 10.85 -7.70
C THR A 109 -14.18 9.74 -6.73
N ALA A 110 -15.22 8.97 -7.09
CA ALA A 110 -15.67 7.81 -6.28
C ALA A 110 -14.52 6.83 -5.97
N ARG A 111 -13.64 6.63 -6.95
CA ARG A 111 -12.44 5.79 -6.84
C ARG A 111 -11.43 6.34 -5.82
N TRP A 112 -11.27 7.66 -5.75
CA TRP A 112 -10.45 8.32 -4.73
C TRP A 112 -10.97 8.03 -3.32
N TYR A 113 -12.28 8.18 -3.10
CA TYR A 113 -12.90 7.91 -1.80
C TYR A 113 -12.82 6.42 -1.41
N TYR A 114 -12.95 5.51 -2.38
CA TYR A 114 -12.75 4.09 -2.14
C TYR A 114 -11.31 3.77 -1.71
N CYS A 115 -10.31 4.28 -2.43
CA CYS A 115 -8.90 4.07 -2.10
C CYS A 115 -8.53 4.71 -0.75
N SER A 116 -9.02 5.92 -0.47
CA SER A 116 -8.78 6.59 0.81
C SER A 116 -9.45 5.86 1.97
N ALA A 117 -10.63 5.27 1.76
CA ALA A 117 -11.29 4.42 2.75
C ALA A 117 -10.44 3.19 3.10
N LEU A 118 -9.92 2.48 2.09
CA LEU A 118 -9.03 1.33 2.29
C LEU A 118 -7.75 1.69 3.03
N ALA A 119 -7.09 2.77 2.62
CA ALA A 119 -5.85 3.23 3.25
C ALA A 119 -6.07 3.61 4.73
N ASN A 120 -7.14 4.36 5.02
CA ASN A 120 -7.46 4.73 6.39
C ASN A 120 -7.88 3.54 7.24
N ASN A 121 -8.57 2.55 6.66
CA ASN A 121 -8.88 1.32 7.36
C ASN A 121 -7.61 0.54 7.75
N GLY A 122 -6.63 0.49 6.85
CA GLY A 122 -5.35 -0.17 7.07
C GLY A 122 -4.49 0.47 8.18
N ILE A 123 -4.61 1.80 8.37
CA ILE A 123 -3.90 2.55 9.43
C ILE A 123 -4.67 2.52 10.76
N GLY A 124 -5.95 2.13 10.75
CA GLY A 124 -6.80 2.06 11.95
C GLY A 124 -7.73 3.26 12.14
N ASN A 125 -7.75 4.21 11.19
CA ASN A 125 -8.68 5.34 11.16
C ASN A 125 -10.08 4.90 10.69
N ASN A 126 -10.72 4.01 11.46
CA ASN A 126 -11.95 3.32 11.05
C ASN A 126 -13.13 4.28 10.80
N ILE A 127 -13.22 5.38 11.55
CA ILE A 127 -14.29 6.37 11.41
C ILE A 127 -14.20 7.09 10.06
N LEU A 128 -13.00 7.61 9.74
CA LEU A 128 -12.76 8.32 8.50
C LEU A 128 -12.84 7.37 7.30
N ALA A 129 -12.37 6.13 7.46
CA ALA A 129 -12.51 5.07 6.48
C ALA A 129 -13.99 4.79 6.14
N TYR A 130 -14.85 4.68 7.15
CA TYR A 130 -16.28 4.47 6.98
C TYR A 130 -16.95 5.63 6.22
N ASN A 131 -16.66 6.88 6.62
CA ASN A 131 -17.22 8.06 5.95
C ASN A 131 -16.83 8.13 4.48
N HIS A 132 -15.58 7.79 4.14
CA HIS A 132 -15.12 7.75 2.75
C HIS A 132 -15.75 6.60 1.97
N ALA A 133 -15.92 5.41 2.57
CA ALA A 133 -16.61 4.30 1.92
C ALA A 133 -18.08 4.65 1.61
N GLN A 134 -18.77 5.32 2.53
CA GLN A 134 -20.15 5.79 2.32
C GLN A 134 -20.23 6.79 1.16
N GLN A 135 -19.30 7.76 1.10
CA GLN A 135 -19.26 8.74 0.01
C GLN A 135 -18.99 8.07 -1.35
N ALA A 136 -18.14 7.05 -1.41
CA ALA A 136 -17.86 6.30 -2.64
C ALA A 136 -19.13 5.60 -3.17
N VAL A 137 -19.89 4.93 -2.29
CA VAL A 137 -21.16 4.28 -2.65
C VAL A 137 -22.23 5.30 -3.06
N ALA A 138 -22.28 6.46 -2.41
CA ALA A 138 -23.22 7.52 -2.77
C ALA A 138 -22.98 8.08 -4.17
N MET A 139 -21.72 8.13 -4.62
CA MET A 139 -21.37 8.58 -5.97
C MET A 139 -21.57 7.49 -7.03
N GLU A 140 -21.21 6.25 -6.72
CA GLU A 140 -21.34 5.11 -7.64
C GLU A 140 -22.12 3.94 -6.98
N PRO A 141 -23.46 4.05 -6.87
CA PRO A 141 -24.26 3.02 -6.20
C PRO A 141 -24.31 1.69 -6.97
N GLY A 142 -24.00 1.71 -8.27
CA GLY A 142 -23.94 0.50 -9.11
C GLY A 142 -22.68 -0.33 -8.90
N ASN A 143 -21.67 0.18 -8.20
CA ASN A 143 -20.39 -0.50 -8.02
C ASN A 143 -20.43 -1.44 -6.81
N ARG A 144 -20.42 -2.75 -7.07
CA ARG A 144 -20.49 -3.79 -6.03
C ARG A 144 -19.31 -3.76 -5.07
N GLU A 145 -18.12 -3.37 -5.53
CA GLU A 145 -16.91 -3.34 -4.71
C GLU A 145 -17.02 -2.34 -3.55
N TYR A 146 -17.65 -1.18 -3.81
CA TYR A 146 -17.78 -0.13 -2.82
C TYR A 146 -18.81 -0.52 -1.76
N THR A 147 -19.92 -1.11 -2.19
CA THR A 147 -20.97 -1.61 -1.30
C THR A 147 -20.45 -2.74 -0.41
N ASN A 148 -19.65 -3.66 -0.97
CA ASN A 148 -19.02 -4.73 -0.20
C ASN A 148 -18.09 -4.18 0.89
N LEU A 149 -17.27 -3.17 0.55
CA LEU A 149 -16.38 -2.51 1.50
C LEU A 149 -17.17 -1.84 2.63
N LEU A 150 -18.22 -1.09 2.31
CA LEU A 150 -19.06 -0.40 3.30
C LEU A 150 -19.70 -1.40 4.27
N ASN A 151 -20.28 -2.48 3.74
CA ASN A 151 -20.88 -3.55 4.54
C ASN A 151 -19.84 -4.14 5.51
N GLN A 152 -18.63 -4.44 5.02
CA GLN A 152 -17.54 -4.96 5.85
C GLN A 152 -17.19 -4.02 7.01
N MET A 153 -17.17 -2.71 6.77
CA MET A 153 -16.87 -1.72 7.81
C MET A 153 -18.01 -1.56 8.82
N GLN A 154 -19.27 -1.63 8.38
CA GLN A 154 -20.44 -1.58 9.24
C GLN A 154 -20.46 -2.72 10.27
N PHE A 155 -20.10 -3.94 9.85
CA PHE A 155 -20.03 -5.07 10.78
C PHE A 155 -18.87 -4.95 11.77
N ARG A 156 -17.76 -4.29 11.39
CA ARG A 156 -16.64 -4.04 12.32
C ARG A 156 -16.98 -3.02 13.39
N SER A 157 -17.70 -1.93 13.07
CA SER A 157 -18.09 -0.93 14.07
C SER A 157 -19.05 -1.50 15.12
N GLN A 158 -19.97 -2.38 14.70
CA GLN A 158 -20.93 -3.06 15.59
C GLN A 158 -20.23 -3.98 16.61
N ARG A 159 -19.10 -4.62 16.25
CA ARG A 159 -18.32 -5.44 17.19
C ARG A 159 -17.72 -4.61 18.33
N TYR A 160 -17.27 -3.39 18.05
CA TYR A 160 -16.70 -2.51 19.09
C TYR A 160 -17.79 -1.91 19.99
N GLN A 161 -18.96 -1.58 19.44
CA GLN A 161 -20.10 -1.11 20.25
C GLN A 161 -20.69 -2.23 21.12
N ASN A 162 -20.75 -3.48 20.62
CA ASN A 162 -21.37 -4.58 21.34
C ASN A 162 -20.48 -5.22 22.42
N THR A 163 -19.17 -4.91 22.45
CA THR A 163 -18.27 -5.35 23.54
C THR A 163 -18.35 -4.43 24.77
N GLY A 164 -18.92 -3.22 24.62
CA GLY A 164 -19.04 -2.23 25.69
C GLY A 164 -20.33 -2.31 26.53
N TYR A 165 -21.24 -3.24 26.22
CA TYR A 165 -22.58 -3.27 26.84
C TYR A 165 -23.06 -4.68 27.24
N ASN A 166 -22.14 -5.59 27.57
CA ASN A 166 -22.52 -6.83 28.24
C ASN A 166 -21.64 -7.14 29.45
N ASN A 167 -21.60 -6.19 30.38
CA ASN A 167 -21.34 -6.53 31.78
C ASN A 167 -22.68 -6.99 32.38
N GLY A 168 -23.00 -8.27 32.19
CA GLY A 168 -24.10 -8.90 32.92
C GLY A 168 -25.02 -9.81 32.11
N ARG A 169 -24.50 -10.88 31.48
CA ARG A 169 -24.99 -12.27 31.68
C ARG A 169 -24.31 -13.23 30.70
N ALA A 170 -23.95 -14.37 31.28
CA ALA A 170 -23.41 -15.57 30.66
C ALA A 170 -23.96 -15.88 29.25
N GLY A 171 -23.05 -16.12 28.31
CA GLY A 171 -23.39 -16.57 26.96
C GLY A 171 -22.15 -16.91 26.15
N VAL A 172 -21.80 -18.19 26.17
CA VAL A 172 -20.90 -18.94 25.27
C VAL A 172 -20.61 -18.24 23.93
N GLY A 173 -19.33 -17.98 23.64
CA GLY A 173 -18.95 -17.37 22.36
C GLY A 173 -17.45 -17.24 22.13
N SER A 174 -16.75 -18.38 22.15
CA SER A 174 -15.45 -18.66 21.53
C SER A 174 -14.74 -17.49 20.81
N GLY A 175 -13.71 -16.95 21.45
CA GLY A 175 -12.78 -16.03 20.82
C GLY A 175 -11.61 -15.67 21.73
N ASN A 176 -10.59 -16.54 21.74
CA ASN A 176 -9.22 -16.34 22.27
C ASN A 176 -8.89 -16.90 23.67
N LEU A 177 -8.75 -18.24 23.75
CA LEU A 177 -8.26 -18.97 24.93
C LEU A 177 -6.86 -18.52 25.43
N CYS A 178 -6.03 -17.92 24.56
CA CYS A 178 -4.66 -17.50 24.92
C CYS A 178 -4.60 -16.18 25.69
N CYS A 179 -5.60 -15.30 25.61
CA CYS A 179 -5.61 -14.06 26.39
C CYS A 179 -6.24 -14.27 27.79
N ASP A 180 -7.14 -15.24 27.95
CA ASP A 180 -7.76 -15.56 29.24
C ASP A 180 -6.82 -16.32 30.20
N LEU A 181 -5.92 -17.16 29.68
CA LEU A 181 -5.02 -17.98 30.50
C LEU A 181 -3.90 -17.18 31.19
N TRP A 182 -3.50 -16.02 30.66
CA TRP A 182 -2.53 -15.14 31.33
C TRP A 182 -3.20 -14.33 32.46
N CYS A 183 -4.46 -13.95 32.28
CA CYS A 183 -5.20 -13.18 33.29
C CYS A 183 -5.68 -14.04 34.48
N ALA A 184 -5.89 -15.35 34.29
CA ALA A 184 -6.36 -16.24 35.35
C ALA A 184 -5.27 -16.62 36.37
N ASP A 185 -3.99 -16.64 35.98
CA ASP A 185 -2.89 -17.02 36.88
C ASP A 185 -2.46 -15.86 37.81
N SER A 186 -2.61 -14.61 37.36
CA SER A 186 -2.27 -13.43 38.18
C SER A 186 -3.35 -13.00 39.18
N LEU A 187 -4.57 -13.55 39.08
CA LEU A 187 -5.69 -13.23 39.98
C LEU A 187 -5.90 -14.24 41.10
N CYS A 188 -5.15 -15.36 41.12
CA CYS A 188 -5.33 -16.41 42.11
C CYS A 188 -4.44 -16.28 43.37
N GLU A 189 -3.43 -15.40 43.40
CA GLU A 189 -2.59 -15.17 44.60
C GLU A 189 -2.83 -13.83 45.34
N CYS A 190 -3.74 -12.97 44.88
CA CYS A 190 -3.98 -11.64 45.50
C CYS A 190 -5.34 -11.46 46.20
N MET A 191 -6.21 -12.47 46.24
CA MET A 191 -7.42 -12.45 47.10
C MET A 191 -7.47 -13.68 47.99
N GLY A 192 -6.60 -13.65 49.01
CA GLY A 192 -6.59 -14.60 50.11
C GLY A 192 -7.98 -14.93 50.64
N GLY A 193 -8.17 -16.22 50.89
CA GLY A 193 -9.39 -16.77 51.43
C GLY A 193 -9.19 -18.25 51.75
N ASP A 194 -8.44 -18.51 52.82
CA ASP A 194 -8.48 -19.79 53.52
C ASP A 194 -9.93 -20.18 53.77
N LEU A 195 -10.36 -21.31 53.21
CA LEU A 195 -11.53 -22.06 53.66
C LEU A 195 -11.16 -23.54 53.73
N CYS A 196 -10.07 -23.84 54.45
CA CYS A 196 -10.01 -25.08 55.21
C CYS A 196 -11.02 -24.96 56.35
N SER A 197 -12.07 -25.76 56.28
CA SER A 197 -13.05 -25.92 57.35
C SER A 197 -12.35 -26.54 58.55
N CYS A 198 -12.34 -25.83 59.67
CA CYS A 198 -12.10 -26.44 60.96
C CYS A 198 -13.29 -27.37 61.27
N CYS A 199 -13.07 -28.67 61.11
CA CYS A 199 -13.57 -29.75 61.95
C CYS A 199 -12.50 -30.85 61.97
#